data_AF-A0A973DEE1-F1
#
_entry.id   AF-A0A973DEE1-F1
#
_cell.length_a   1.000
_cell.length_b   1.000
_cell.length_c   1.000
_cell.angle_alpha   90.00
_cell.angle_beta   90.00
_cell.angle_gamma   90.00
#
_symmetry.space_group_name_H-M   'P 1'
#
loop_
_entity.id
_entity.type
_entity.pdbx_description
1 polymer ?
#
loop_
_entity_poly.entity_id
_entity_poly.type
_entity_poly.pdbx_seq_one_letter_code
_entity_poly.pdbx_strand_id
1 'polypeptide(L)'
;MAKRLSFLLFLFLPRLVCACMLPNQGEEYDSLIKLEKLESENSYRISIPRVIENSSGWPTVTLIYTSHDVDKDCKEEILSDGTQLLCLPQEENREKLTLNSTWKKAIDWLSNNNLYEGEIQIMEQENYSVEISVMWETELCLTFGRKAIAE
;
A
#
# COMPACT_ATOMS: atom_id res chain seq x y z
N MET A 1 29.57 -25.67 -37.72
CA MET A 1 28.49 -24.68 -37.95
C MET A 1 27.47 -24.59 -36.80
N ALA A 2 27.22 -25.67 -36.03
CA ALA A 2 26.20 -25.68 -34.97
C ALA A 2 26.50 -24.82 -33.72
N LYS A 3 27.77 -24.58 -33.38
CA LYS A 3 28.15 -23.82 -32.15
C LYS A 3 27.85 -22.31 -32.22
N ARG A 4 27.84 -21.71 -33.43
CA ARG A 4 27.53 -20.27 -33.60
C ARG A 4 26.02 -19.98 -33.56
N LEU A 5 25.19 -20.95 -33.94
CA LEU A 5 23.74 -20.83 -33.90
C LEU A 5 23.20 -20.84 -32.45
N SER A 6 23.84 -21.61 -31.57
CA SER A 6 23.49 -21.67 -30.16
C SER A 6 23.77 -20.35 -29.42
N PHE A 7 24.80 -19.60 -29.82
CA PHE A 7 25.14 -18.31 -29.22
C PHE A 7 24.18 -17.19 -29.67
N LEU A 8 23.68 -17.26 -30.91
CA LEU A 8 22.66 -16.34 -31.42
C LEU A 8 21.30 -16.56 -30.74
N LEU A 9 20.94 -17.80 -30.38
CA LEU A 9 19.69 -18.07 -29.65
C LEU A 9 19.65 -17.41 -28.27
N PHE A 10 20.78 -17.33 -27.57
CA PHE A 10 20.89 -16.64 -26.28
C PHE A 10 20.72 -15.12 -26.40
N LEU A 11 21.10 -14.52 -27.54
CA LEU A 11 20.94 -13.08 -27.78
C LEU A 11 19.49 -12.66 -28.05
N PHE A 12 18.61 -13.60 -28.44
CA PHE A 12 17.17 -13.38 -28.62
C PHE A 12 16.32 -13.85 -27.42
N LEU A 13 16.98 -14.21 -26.31
CA LEU A 13 16.34 -14.53 -25.04
C LEU A 13 16.55 -13.43 -23.97
N PRO A 14 16.45 -12.11 -24.26
CA PRO A 14 15.99 -11.23 -23.21
C PRO A 14 14.51 -11.60 -23.04
N ARG A 15 14.24 -12.64 -22.24
CA ARG A 15 12.94 -12.72 -21.60
C ARG A 15 12.78 -11.36 -20.96
N LEU A 16 11.77 -10.63 -21.42
CA LEU A 16 11.28 -9.39 -20.85
C LEU A 16 11.00 -9.68 -19.38
N VAL A 17 12.03 -9.64 -18.55
CA VAL A 17 11.88 -9.49 -17.12
C VAL A 17 11.50 -8.03 -16.99
N CYS A 18 10.23 -7.73 -17.24
CA CYS A 18 9.62 -6.46 -16.90
C CYS A 18 9.63 -6.38 -15.37
N ALA A 19 10.82 -6.14 -14.80
CA ALA A 19 10.93 -5.75 -13.41
C ALA A 19 10.28 -4.38 -13.31
N CYS A 20 9.29 -4.25 -12.44
CA CYS A 20 8.71 -2.96 -12.17
C CYS A 20 9.76 -2.01 -11.59
N MET A 21 9.99 -0.89 -12.28
CA MET A 21 10.84 0.19 -11.76
C MET A 21 10.12 0.98 -10.65
N LEU A 22 8.80 0.96 -10.65
CA LEU A 22 7.93 1.64 -9.70
C LEU A 22 6.77 0.71 -9.31
N PRO A 23 6.25 0.85 -8.09
CA PRO A 23 5.07 0.11 -7.70
C PRO A 23 3.82 0.61 -8.43
N ASN A 24 2.81 -0.25 -8.56
CA ASN A 24 1.50 0.12 -9.03
C ASN A 24 0.78 0.92 -7.93
N GLN A 25 0.20 2.06 -8.29
CA GLN A 25 -0.51 2.95 -7.38
C GLN A 25 -1.47 3.83 -8.17
N GLY A 26 -2.46 4.41 -7.48
CA GLY A 26 -3.39 5.37 -8.07
C GLY A 26 -4.84 5.11 -7.67
N GLU A 27 -5.73 5.95 -8.19
CA GLU A 27 -7.15 5.98 -7.82
C GLU A 27 -7.83 4.60 -8.00
N GLU A 28 -7.42 3.84 -9.01
CA GLU A 28 -7.90 2.47 -9.23
C GLU A 28 -7.72 1.60 -7.97
N TYR A 29 -6.54 1.61 -7.36
CA TYR A 29 -6.23 0.79 -6.19
C TYR A 29 -6.72 1.44 -4.89
N ASP A 30 -6.74 2.77 -4.80
CA ASP A 30 -7.31 3.52 -3.68
C ASP A 30 -8.81 3.22 -3.53
N SER A 31 -9.51 3.02 -4.66
CA SER A 31 -10.94 2.71 -4.68
C SER A 31 -11.29 1.31 -4.14
N LEU A 32 -10.31 0.40 -4.08
CA LEU A 32 -10.47 -0.96 -3.57
C LEU A 32 -10.58 -1.01 -2.05
N ILE A 33 -10.14 0.04 -1.35
CA ILE A 33 -10.18 0.14 0.09
C ILE A 33 -11.53 0.72 0.51
N LYS A 34 -12.40 -0.14 1.04
CA LYS A 34 -13.69 0.27 1.59
C LYS A 34 -13.56 0.53 3.08
N LEU A 35 -14.09 1.67 3.50
CA LEU A 35 -14.11 2.10 4.89
C LEU A 35 -15.54 2.49 5.26
N GLU A 36 -16.10 1.83 6.25
CA GLU A 36 -17.44 2.09 6.77
C GLU A 36 -17.34 2.53 8.22
N LYS A 37 -17.83 3.74 8.54
CA LYS A 37 -17.88 4.22 9.93
C LYS A 37 -18.93 3.44 10.70
N LEU A 38 -18.56 2.90 11.86
CA LEU A 38 -19.45 2.16 12.75
C LEU A 38 -20.15 3.14 13.72
N GLU A 39 -21.14 2.63 14.47
CA GLU A 39 -21.94 3.46 15.40
C GLU A 39 -21.11 4.08 16.53
N SER A 40 -20.00 3.44 16.93
CA SER A 40 -19.09 3.98 17.93
C SER A 40 -18.16 5.05 17.36
N GLU A 41 -17.86 6.05 18.18
CA GLU A 41 -16.90 7.09 17.87
C GLU A 41 -15.56 6.43 17.49
N ASN A 42 -15.01 6.83 16.34
CA ASN A 42 -13.70 6.40 15.84
C ASN A 42 -13.52 4.90 15.56
N SER A 43 -14.62 4.17 15.36
CA SER A 43 -14.56 2.77 14.93
C SER A 43 -14.94 2.65 13.46
N TYR A 44 -14.18 1.85 12.71
CA TYR A 44 -14.37 1.67 11.29
C TYR A 44 -14.27 0.20 10.92
N ARG A 45 -15.12 -0.25 9.99
CA ARG A 45 -14.96 -1.52 9.30
C ARG A 45 -14.19 -1.27 8.01
N ILE A 46 -13.09 -2.00 7.86
CA ILE A 46 -12.28 -2.02 6.64
C ILE A 46 -12.64 -3.27 5.85
N SER A 47 -12.77 -3.11 4.52
CA SER A 47 -12.91 -4.22 3.58
C SER A 47 -12.02 -4.00 2.36
N ILE A 48 -11.17 -4.99 2.07
CA ILE A 48 -10.12 -4.93 1.05
C ILE A 48 -10.13 -6.26 0.27
N PRO A 49 -10.02 -6.27 -1.06
CA PRO A 49 -9.84 -7.51 -1.80
C PRO A 49 -8.51 -8.20 -1.44
N ARG A 50 -8.54 -9.52 -1.22
CA ARG A 50 -7.33 -10.33 -1.05
C ARG A 50 -6.61 -10.58 -2.37
N VAL A 51 -7.38 -10.63 -3.45
CA VAL A 51 -6.90 -10.97 -4.79
C VAL A 51 -7.11 -9.77 -5.69
N ILE A 52 -6.00 -9.24 -6.22
CA ILE A 52 -5.99 -8.22 -7.26
C ILE A 52 -5.02 -8.66 -8.35
N GLU A 53 -5.41 -8.51 -9.62
CA GLU A 53 -4.59 -8.96 -10.76
C GLU A 53 -4.02 -10.38 -10.56
N ASN A 54 -2.69 -10.51 -10.47
CA ASN A 54 -1.98 -11.76 -10.25
C ASN A 54 -1.54 -11.96 -8.78
N SER A 55 -1.97 -11.12 -7.84
CA SER A 55 -1.76 -11.36 -6.40
C SER A 55 -2.85 -12.27 -5.86
N SER A 56 -2.47 -13.41 -5.27
CA SER A 56 -3.37 -14.32 -4.54
C SER A 56 -3.10 -14.33 -3.03
N GLY A 57 -2.50 -13.26 -2.51
CA GLY A 57 -1.90 -13.20 -1.18
C GLY A 57 -2.81 -12.69 -0.06
N TRP A 58 -2.16 -12.34 1.06
CA TRP A 58 -2.78 -11.58 2.14
C TRP A 58 -2.23 -10.15 2.08
N PRO A 59 -3.07 -9.14 1.84
CA PRO A 59 -2.58 -7.77 1.82
C PRO A 59 -2.04 -7.37 3.20
N THR A 60 -0.98 -6.58 3.20
CA THR A 60 -0.52 -5.89 4.40
C THR A 60 -1.27 -4.58 4.53
N VAL A 61 -1.92 -4.38 5.66
CA VAL A 61 -2.67 -3.15 5.97
C VAL A 61 -1.90 -2.40 7.05
N THR A 62 -1.65 -1.12 6.81
CA THR A 62 -0.92 -0.24 7.71
C THR A 62 -1.76 0.99 7.99
N LEU A 63 -1.93 1.34 9.25
CA LEU A 63 -2.49 2.62 9.68
C LEU A 63 -1.34 3.60 9.87
N ILE A 64 -1.45 4.78 9.25
CA ILE A 64 -0.40 5.79 9.27
C ILE A 64 -0.99 7.06 9.88
N TYR A 65 -0.32 7.56 10.92
CA TYR A 65 -0.60 8.82 11.57
C TYR A 65 0.50 9.80 11.19
N THR A 66 0.14 10.91 10.58
CA THR A 66 1.08 11.91 10.09
C THR A 66 0.79 13.26 10.72
N SER A 67 1.77 13.82 11.43
CA SER A 67 1.63 15.14 12.05
C SER A 67 1.56 16.25 11.00
N HIS A 68 0.71 17.24 11.23
CA HIS A 68 0.69 18.49 10.45
C HIS A 68 1.79 19.47 10.88
N ASP A 69 2.41 19.24 12.04
CA ASP A 69 3.56 20.02 12.45
C ASP A 69 4.76 19.67 11.58
N VAL A 70 5.34 20.71 10.99
CA VAL A 70 6.57 20.65 10.18
C VAL A 70 7.73 21.21 10.99
N ASP A 71 8.93 20.72 10.71
CA ASP A 71 10.13 21.21 11.39
C ASP A 71 10.25 22.73 11.25
N LYS A 72 10.48 23.43 12.37
CA LYS A 72 10.40 24.90 12.47
C LYS A 72 11.43 25.61 11.61
N ASP A 73 12.52 24.93 11.27
CA ASP A 73 13.60 25.44 10.44
C ASP A 73 13.45 25.05 8.96
N CYS A 74 12.41 24.30 8.60
CA CYS A 74 12.16 23.91 7.23
C CYS A 74 11.41 25.00 6.45
N LYS A 75 11.90 25.31 5.25
CA LYS A 75 11.21 26.16 4.27
C LYS A 75 11.15 25.45 2.94
N GLU A 76 9.95 25.38 2.39
CA GLU A 76 9.77 24.90 1.03
C GLU A 76 10.32 25.94 0.05
N GLU A 77 11.25 25.53 -0.79
CA GLU A 77 11.84 26.41 -1.78
C GLU A 77 12.23 25.63 -3.05
N ILE A 78 12.26 26.35 -4.16
CA ILE A 78 12.73 25.83 -5.44
C ILE A 78 14.12 26.42 -5.67
N LEU A 79 15.13 25.55 -5.67
CA LEU A 79 16.51 25.92 -5.92
C LEU A 79 16.70 26.36 -7.38
N SER A 80 17.80 27.07 -7.64
CA SER A 80 18.10 27.61 -8.97
C SER A 80 18.28 26.55 -10.06
N ASP A 81 18.53 25.30 -9.70
CA ASP A 81 18.63 24.16 -10.60
C ASP A 81 17.28 23.45 -10.86
N GLY A 82 16.19 23.96 -10.26
CA GLY A 82 14.85 23.40 -10.36
C GLY A 82 14.52 22.35 -9.29
N THR A 83 15.45 22.03 -8.39
CA THR A 83 15.21 21.10 -7.28
C THR A 83 14.22 21.71 -6.29
N GLN A 84 13.25 20.92 -5.83
CA GLN A 84 12.27 21.33 -4.81
C GLN A 84 12.67 20.78 -3.44
N LEU A 85 12.79 21.67 -2.47
CA LEU A 85 12.89 21.32 -1.05
C LEU A 85 11.47 21.24 -0.48
N LEU A 86 11.13 20.08 0.06
CA LEU A 86 9.82 19.77 0.64
C LEU A 86 9.99 19.60 2.15
N CYS A 87 9.05 20.16 2.91
CA CYS A 87 9.06 19.99 4.36
C CYS A 87 8.35 18.70 4.73
N LEU A 88 9.10 17.79 5.33
CA LEU A 88 8.56 16.54 5.83
C LEU A 88 7.89 16.77 7.18
N PRO A 89 6.78 16.06 7.46
CA PRO A 89 6.12 16.10 8.76
C PRO A 89 7.10 15.70 9.86
N GLN A 90 6.98 16.35 11.02
CA GLN A 90 7.89 16.13 12.13
C GLN A 90 7.79 14.71 12.71
N GLU A 91 6.57 14.15 12.71
CA GLU A 91 6.29 12.83 13.24
C GLU A 91 5.39 12.04 12.29
N GLU A 92 5.76 10.77 12.07
CA GLU A 92 4.97 9.80 11.33
C GLU A 92 5.03 8.46 12.08
N ASN A 93 3.86 7.96 12.48
CA ASN A 93 3.75 6.66 13.14
C ASN A 93 3.01 5.68 12.23
N ARG A 94 3.57 4.48 12.07
CA ARG A 94 3.04 3.42 11.19
C ARG A 94 2.74 2.17 12.01
N GLU A 95 1.48 1.78 12.04
CA GLU A 95 1.02 0.58 12.73
C GLU A 95 0.53 -0.47 11.73
N LYS A 96 1.16 -1.66 11.72
CA LYS A 96 0.68 -2.78 10.91
C LYS A 96 -0.54 -3.40 11.56
N LEU A 97 -1.67 -3.38 10.85
CA LEU A 97 -2.94 -3.90 11.32
C LEU A 97 -3.07 -5.40 11.01
N THR A 98 -3.68 -6.13 11.95
CA THR A 98 -4.10 -7.53 11.74
C THR A 98 -5.62 -7.61 11.81
N LEU A 99 -6.28 -7.51 10.65
CA LEU A 99 -7.75 -7.44 10.57
C LEU A 99 -8.47 -8.76 10.94
N ASN A 100 -7.77 -9.89 10.81
CA ASN A 100 -8.35 -11.23 11.00
C ASN A 100 -7.41 -12.07 11.87
N SER A 101 -7.97 -12.89 12.75
CA SER A 101 -7.20 -13.91 13.48
C SER A 101 -6.58 -14.94 12.52
N THR A 102 -5.46 -15.56 12.94
CA THR A 102 -4.77 -16.60 12.16
C THR A 102 -5.69 -17.76 11.78
N TRP A 103 -6.66 -18.10 12.63
CA TRP A 103 -7.68 -19.13 12.36
C TRP A 103 -8.68 -18.71 11.29
N LYS A 104 -9.12 -17.45 11.30
CA LYS A 104 -10.01 -16.91 10.26
C LYS A 104 -9.31 -16.88 8.90
N LYS A 105 -8.00 -16.60 8.86
CA LYS A 105 -7.19 -16.72 7.63
C LYS A 105 -7.20 -18.13 7.04
N ALA A 106 -7.09 -19.17 7.88
CA ALA A 106 -7.14 -20.55 7.42
C ALA A 106 -8.52 -20.93 6.85
N ILE A 107 -9.60 -20.48 7.49
CA ILE A 107 -10.98 -20.71 7.03
C ILE A 107 -11.24 -19.97 5.71
N ASP A 108 -10.84 -18.70 5.62
CA ASP A 108 -11.03 -17.86 4.43
C ASP A 108 -10.23 -18.39 3.21
N TRP A 109 -9.10 -19.09 3.43
CA TRP A 109 -8.39 -19.81 2.37
C TRP A 109 -9.17 -21.04 1.90
N LEU A 110 -9.76 -21.81 2.81
CA LEU A 110 -10.58 -22.99 2.48
C LEU A 110 -11.91 -22.63 1.81
N SER A 111 -12.52 -21.50 2.19
CA SER A 111 -13.81 -21.05 1.67
C SER A 111 -13.71 -20.22 0.39
N ASN A 112 -12.49 -19.96 -0.10
CA ASN A 112 -12.21 -19.08 -1.23
C ASN A 112 -12.81 -17.68 -1.05
N ASN A 113 -12.82 -17.18 0.18
CA ASN A 113 -13.28 -15.82 0.48
C ASN A 113 -12.22 -14.83 -0.02
N ASN A 114 -12.64 -13.95 -0.93
CA ASN A 114 -11.76 -12.99 -1.59
C ASN A 114 -11.66 -11.65 -0.86
N LEU A 115 -12.29 -11.48 0.30
CA LEU A 115 -12.25 -10.26 1.08
C LEU A 115 -11.40 -10.42 2.34
N TYR A 116 -10.65 -9.37 2.67
CA TYR A 116 -9.91 -9.18 3.91
C TYR A 116 -10.58 -8.05 4.67
N GLU A 117 -11.22 -8.39 5.78
CA GLU A 117 -12.11 -7.48 6.50
C GLU A 117 -11.86 -7.56 8.00
N GLY A 118 -11.92 -6.40 8.65
CA GLY A 118 -11.82 -6.30 10.10
C GLY A 118 -12.29 -4.94 10.59
N GLU A 119 -12.48 -4.86 11.90
CA GLU A 119 -12.80 -3.61 12.57
C GLU A 119 -11.53 -3.03 13.16
N ILE A 120 -11.38 -1.73 13.00
CA ILE A 120 -10.29 -0.96 13.60
C ILE A 120 -10.88 0.17 14.44
N GLN A 121 -10.12 0.57 15.46
CA GLN A 121 -10.39 1.76 16.22
C GLN A 121 -9.23 2.72 15.99
N ILE A 122 -9.53 3.94 15.55
CA ILE A 122 -8.52 4.98 15.40
C ILE A 122 -8.44 5.78 16.69
N MET A 123 -7.24 6.26 17.01
CA MET A 123 -7.06 7.24 18.06
C MET A 123 -7.17 8.63 17.45
N GLU A 124 -8.12 9.44 17.90
CA GLU A 124 -8.12 10.86 17.55
C GLU A 124 -6.92 11.54 18.20
N GLN A 125 -6.13 12.23 17.37
CA GLN A 125 -5.00 13.04 17.77
C GLN A 125 -5.16 14.41 17.11
N GLU A 126 -5.08 15.48 17.89
CA GLU A 126 -5.12 16.85 17.35
C GLU A 126 -3.89 17.09 16.46
N ASN A 127 -4.09 17.77 15.32
CA ASN A 127 -3.06 18.06 14.33
C ASN A 127 -2.41 16.85 13.65
N TYR A 128 -3.14 15.73 13.54
CA TYR A 128 -2.71 14.56 12.77
C TYR A 128 -3.71 14.24 11.67
N SER A 129 -3.19 13.83 10.53
CA SER A 129 -3.95 13.11 9.50
C SER A 129 -3.78 11.61 9.73
N VAL A 130 -4.84 10.87 9.41
CA VAL A 130 -4.88 9.41 9.54
C VAL A 130 -5.23 8.79 8.20
N GLU A 131 -4.36 7.91 7.70
CA GLU A 131 -4.59 7.16 6.47
C GLU A 131 -4.39 5.66 6.66
N ILE A 132 -5.08 4.87 5.84
CA ILE A 132 -4.80 3.45 5.66
C ILE A 132 -3.99 3.30 4.39
N SER A 133 -2.87 2.61 4.47
CA SER A 133 -2.11 2.11 3.33
C SER A 133 -2.27 0.60 3.24
N VAL A 134 -2.57 0.11 2.05
CA VAL A 134 -2.67 -1.32 1.74
C VAL A 134 -1.61 -1.67 0.72
N MET A 135 -0.86 -2.73 1.00
CA MET A 135 0.11 -3.31 0.08
C MET A 135 -0.32 -4.72 -0.32
N TRP A 136 -0.48 -4.92 -1.62
CA TRP A 136 -0.63 -6.24 -2.24
C TRP A 136 0.69 -6.66 -2.86
N GLU A 137 1.17 -7.84 -2.48
CA GLU A 137 2.32 -8.49 -3.11
C GLU A 137 1.83 -9.21 -4.37
N THR A 138 1.96 -8.56 -5.54
CA THR A 138 1.73 -9.24 -6.84
C THR A 138 3.04 -9.86 -7.33
N GLU A 139 2.96 -10.87 -8.21
CA GLU A 139 4.13 -11.59 -8.71
C GLU A 139 5.16 -10.72 -9.46
N LEU A 140 4.72 -9.58 -10.02
CA LEU A 140 5.56 -8.72 -10.86
C LEU A 140 5.93 -7.40 -10.19
N CYS A 141 5.01 -6.80 -9.42
CA CYS A 141 5.14 -5.44 -8.89
C CYS A 141 4.44 -5.32 -7.53
N LEU A 142 5.03 -4.59 -6.58
CA LEU A 142 4.27 -4.18 -5.41
C LEU A 142 3.14 -3.26 -5.86
N THR A 143 1.94 -3.48 -5.32
CA THR A 143 0.77 -2.64 -5.61
C THR A 143 0.30 -2.02 -4.31
N PHE A 144 0.06 -0.71 -4.33
CA PHE A 144 -0.37 0.05 -3.17
C PHE A 144 -1.68 0.76 -3.44
N GLY A 145 -2.50 0.83 -2.40
CA GLY A 145 -3.66 1.70 -2.31
C GLY A 145 -3.61 2.47 -1.01
N ARG A 146 -4.21 3.65 -0.99
CA ARG A 146 -4.34 4.48 0.20
C ARG A 146 -5.75 5.02 0.36
N LYS A 147 -6.14 5.27 1.61
CA LYS A 147 -7.44 5.86 1.95
C LYS A 147 -7.30 6.75 3.17
N ALA A 148 -7.58 8.04 3.01
CA ALA A 148 -7.71 8.95 4.13
C ALA A 148 -8.92 8.57 5.00
N ILE A 149 -8.74 8.59 6.32
CA ILE A 149 -9.81 8.43 7.30
C ILE A 149 -10.18 9.79 7.90
N ALA A 150 -9.15 10.56 8.29
CA ALA A 150 -9.27 11.87 8.90
C ALA A 150 -8.13 12.78 8.42
N GLU A 151 -8.44 14.07 8.25
CA GLU A 151 -7.55 15.17 7.87
C GLU A 151 -7.74 16.33 8.84
#